data_AF-A0A817JZU3-F1
#
_entry.id   AF-A0A817JZU3-F1
#
_cell.length_a   1.000
_cell.length_b   1.000
_cell.length_c   1.000
_cell.angle_alpha   90.00
_cell.angle_beta   90.00
_cell.angle_gamma   90.00
#
_symmetry.space_group_name_H-M   'P 1'
#
loop_
_entity.id
_entity.type
_entity.pdbx_description
1 polymer ?
#
loop_
_entity_poly.entity_id
_entity_poly.type
_entity_poly.pdbx_seq_one_letter_code
_entity_poly.pdbx_strand_id
1 'polypeptide(L)'
;MHRSIVFLNGHLHSLRKHLYARHSDGLLELELEDWKVNRKFRIVTIDAGILSFGDFRFGQSIYAVICNPKETKFKTPREPLYRLSQSTHIRILIFLSDQLLM
;
A
#
# COMPACT_ATOMS: atom_id res chain seq x y z
N MET A 1 3.84 11.53 21.24
CA MET A 1 3.94 12.25 19.95
C MET A 1 3.32 11.40 18.86
N HIS A 2 2.24 11.85 18.22
CA HIS A 2 1.68 11.17 17.06
C HIS A 2 2.56 11.48 15.84
N ARG A 3 3.20 10.46 15.26
CA ARG A 3 4.00 10.60 14.03
C ARG A 3 3.21 10.01 12.86
N SER A 4 3.09 10.74 11.76
CA SER A 4 2.51 10.22 10.52
C SER A 4 3.38 9.08 9.98
N ILE A 5 2.77 7.95 9.63
CA ILE A 5 3.46 6.77 9.07
C ILE A 5 3.80 7.00 7.60
N VAL A 6 2.90 7.64 6.86
CA VAL A 6 2.94 7.78 5.41
C VAL A 6 2.52 9.19 4.97
N PHE A 7 3.14 9.68 3.91
CA PHE A 7 2.71 10.80 3.09
C PHE A 7 2.29 10.23 1.73
N LEU A 8 1.03 10.43 1.35
CA LEU A 8 0.45 9.96 0.09
C LEU A 8 0.37 11.14 -0.87
N ASN A 9 0.95 11.01 -2.05
CA ASN A 9 0.95 12.06 -3.06
C ASN A 9 0.75 11.50 -4.48
N GLY A 10 0.54 12.44 -5.39
CA GLY A 10 0.68 12.28 -6.84
C GLY A 10 1.48 13.49 -7.35
N HIS A 11 1.45 13.72 -8.66
CA HIS A 11 1.98 14.89 -9.40
C HIS A 11 3.03 14.49 -10.45
N LEU A 12 3.94 13.57 -10.12
CA LEU A 12 5.02 13.14 -10.99
C LEU A 12 4.57 12.12 -12.06
N HIS A 13 3.31 11.68 -12.04
CA HIS A 13 2.78 10.72 -13.02
C HIS A 13 3.69 9.47 -13.12
N SER A 14 4.17 9.14 -14.33
CA SER A 14 5.05 8.01 -14.61
C SER A 14 6.52 8.42 -14.77
N LEU A 15 6.95 9.53 -14.13
CA LEU A 15 8.34 10.02 -14.24
C LEU A 15 9.38 8.94 -13.94
N ARG A 16 9.07 7.98 -13.07
CA ARG A 16 9.85 6.75 -12.82
C ARG A 16 8.93 5.56 -12.51
N LYS A 17 9.42 4.35 -12.77
CA LYS A 17 8.67 3.09 -12.56
C LYS A 17 8.28 2.79 -11.10
N HIS A 18 8.88 3.46 -10.12
CA HIS A 18 8.55 3.33 -8.70
C HIS A 18 8.88 4.63 -7.98
N LEU A 19 7.85 5.39 -7.60
CA LEU A 19 8.01 6.67 -6.91
C LEU A 19 7.76 6.46 -5.40
N TYR A 20 8.72 5.81 -4.77
CA TYR A 20 8.74 5.63 -3.32
C TYR A 20 9.99 6.27 -2.75
N ALA A 21 9.82 7.07 -1.70
CA ALA A 21 10.92 7.63 -0.93
C ALA A 21 10.75 7.29 0.55
N ARG A 22 11.86 7.30 1.26
CA ARG A 22 11.91 7.14 2.71
C ARG A 22 12.71 8.29 3.27
N HIS A 23 12.06 9.07 4.12
CA HIS A 23 12.71 10.17 4.83
C HIS A 23 13.64 9.61 5.91
N SER A 24 14.63 10.40 6.33
CA SER A 24 15.59 10.01 7.37
C SER A 24 14.94 9.61 8.69
N ASP A 25 13.76 10.17 8.97
CA ASP A 25 12.96 9.93 10.16
C ASP A 25 11.99 8.72 10.04
N GLY A 26 12.08 7.98 8.94
CA GLY A 26 11.28 6.80 8.63
C GLY A 26 9.92 7.07 8.00
N LEU A 27 9.52 8.33 7.72
CA LEU A 27 8.29 8.61 6.98
C LEU A 27 8.36 7.96 5.59
N LEU A 28 7.32 7.21 5.24
CA LEU A 28 7.14 6.69 3.89
C LEU A 28 6.51 7.76 3.02
N GLU A 29 7.12 8.10 1.91
CA GLU A 29 6.51 8.93 0.88
C GLU A 29 6.18 8.03 -0.30
N LEU A 30 4.89 7.92 -0.59
CA LEU A 30 4.38 6.98 -1.58
C LEU A 30 3.59 7.74 -2.63
N GLU A 31 4.20 7.88 -3.78
CA GLU A 31 3.59 8.55 -4.91
C GLU A 31 2.88 7.56 -5.82
N LEU A 32 1.78 8.01 -6.42
CA LEU A 32 0.95 7.21 -7.29
C LEU A 32 0.89 7.83 -8.70
N GLU A 33 1.00 6.98 -9.71
CA GLU A 33 0.80 7.34 -11.10
C GLU A 33 -0.64 7.83 -11.37
N ASP A 34 -0.86 8.47 -12.51
CA ASP A 34 -2.15 9.10 -12.76
C ASP A 34 -3.29 8.14 -13.07
N TRP A 35 -4.48 8.62 -12.74
CA TRP A 35 -5.72 7.99 -13.14
C TRP A 35 -6.07 8.24 -14.62
N LYS A 36 -5.70 9.37 -15.22
CA LYS A 36 -6.24 9.77 -16.54
C LYS A 36 -5.86 8.81 -17.66
N VAL A 37 -4.58 8.48 -17.76
CA VAL A 37 -3.99 7.64 -18.83
C VAL A 37 -3.71 6.25 -18.28
N ASN A 38 -3.03 6.17 -17.14
CA ASN A 38 -2.58 4.88 -16.60
C ASN A 38 -3.68 4.13 -15.81
N ARG A 39 -4.79 4.81 -15.49
CA ARG A 39 -5.91 4.26 -14.68
C ARG A 39 -5.42 3.66 -13.37
N LYS A 40 -4.38 4.25 -12.77
CA LYS A 40 -3.74 3.76 -11.55
C LYS A 40 -4.48 4.23 -10.32
N PHE A 41 -4.74 3.31 -9.40
CA PHE A 41 -5.30 3.61 -8.09
C PHE A 41 -4.60 2.77 -7.02
N ARG A 42 -4.59 3.28 -5.78
CA ARG A 42 -3.99 2.58 -4.63
C ARG A 42 -5.08 2.15 -3.66
N ILE A 43 -4.98 0.91 -3.19
CA ILE A 43 -5.72 0.46 -2.01
C ILE A 43 -4.74 0.49 -0.84
N VAL A 44 -5.10 1.22 0.22
CA VAL A 44 -4.35 1.25 1.48
C VAL A 44 -5.15 0.47 2.52
N THR A 45 -4.47 -0.42 3.24
CA THR A 45 -5.05 -1.18 4.34
C THR A 45 -4.33 -0.84 5.64
N ILE A 46 -5.07 -0.81 6.74
CA ILE A 46 -4.51 -0.66 8.09
C ILE A 46 -5.00 -1.85 8.90
N ASP A 47 -4.06 -2.67 9.35
CA ASP A 47 -4.33 -3.92 10.03
C ASP A 47 -3.48 -3.99 11.31
N ALA A 48 -4.16 -3.98 12.46
CA ALA A 48 -3.52 -3.87 13.78
C ALA A 48 -2.53 -2.69 13.88
N GLY A 49 -2.79 -1.58 13.19
CA GLY A 49 -1.92 -0.40 13.16
C GLY A 49 -0.71 -0.51 12.21
N ILE A 50 -0.61 -1.59 11.43
CA ILE A 50 0.35 -1.74 10.33
C ILE A 50 -0.32 -1.35 9.01
N LEU A 51 0.31 -0.48 8.24
CA LEU A 51 -0.17 -0.02 6.94
C LEU A 51 0.38 -0.91 5.83
N SER A 52 -0.46 -1.52 5.01
CA SER A 52 -0.06 -2.14 3.74
C SER A 52 -0.75 -1.42 2.58
N PHE A 53 -0.26 -1.61 1.36
CA PHE A 53 -0.91 -1.05 0.19
C PHE A 53 -0.62 -1.86 -1.06
N GLY A 54 -1.44 -1.67 -2.08
CA GLY A 54 -1.19 -2.18 -3.43
C GLY A 54 -1.61 -1.15 -4.47
N ASP A 55 -0.84 -1.07 -5.55
CA ASP A 55 -1.09 -0.16 -6.67
C ASP A 55 -1.59 -0.96 -7.86
N PHE A 56 -2.81 -0.63 -8.30
CA PHE A 56 -3.55 -1.41 -9.28
C PHE A 56 -3.89 -0.57 -10.49
N ARG A 57 -4.19 -1.24 -11.60
CA ARG A 57 -4.79 -0.61 -12.77
C ARG A 57 -6.27 -0.97 -12.80
N PHE A 58 -7.14 0.02 -12.96
CA PHE A 58 -8.57 -0.22 -13.08
C PHE A 58 -8.92 -1.15 -14.25
N GLY A 59 -9.97 -1.94 -14.08
CA GLY A 59 -10.42 -2.95 -15.04
C GLY A 59 -9.74 -4.31 -14.86
N GLN A 60 -8.96 -4.51 -13.80
CA GLN A 60 -8.52 -5.85 -13.42
C GLN A 60 -9.64 -6.61 -12.71
N SER A 61 -9.56 -7.92 -12.88
CA SER A 61 -10.46 -8.92 -12.34
C SER A 61 -10.35 -9.11 -10.82
N ILE A 62 -9.14 -8.92 -10.28
CA ILE A 62 -8.82 -9.16 -8.86
C ILE A 62 -7.92 -8.03 -8.38
N TYR A 63 -8.25 -7.46 -7.23
CA TYR A 63 -7.39 -6.51 -6.51
C TYR A 63 -7.10 -7.10 -5.13
N ALA A 64 -5.85 -7.46 -4.86
CA ALA A 64 -5.46 -8.13 -3.62
C ALA A 64 -4.34 -7.38 -2.91
N VAL A 65 -4.54 -7.03 -1.63
CA VAL A 65 -3.52 -6.44 -0.76
C VAL A 65 -3.20 -7.40 0.38
N ILE A 66 -1.93 -7.78 0.51
CA ILE A 66 -1.46 -8.55 1.67
C ILE A 66 -1.33 -7.58 2.85
N CYS A 67 -2.24 -7.71 3.81
CA CYS A 67 -2.26 -6.89 5.02
C CYS A 67 -1.22 -7.40 6.04
N ASN A 68 -1.08 -8.72 6.16
CA ASN A 68 -0.09 -9.36 7.03
C ASN A 68 0.43 -10.67 6.41
N PRO A 69 1.77 -10.89 6.32
CA PRO A 69 2.82 -9.95 6.68
C PRO A 69 2.94 -8.79 5.67
N LYS A 70 3.20 -7.58 6.18
CA LYS A 70 3.51 -6.42 5.34
C LYS A 70 4.80 -6.63 4.55
N GLU A 71 4.85 -6.09 3.33
CA GLU A 71 6.05 -6.07 2.50
C GLU A 71 7.25 -5.40 3.22
N THR A 72 8.37 -6.12 3.30
CA THR A 72 9.56 -5.71 4.07
C THR A 72 10.11 -4.34 3.63
N LYS A 73 10.04 -4.02 2.32
CA LYS A 73 10.51 -2.74 1.76
C LYS A 73 9.82 -1.53 2.39
N PHE A 74 8.58 -1.68 2.83
CA PHE A 74 7.76 -0.59 3.37
C PHE A 74 7.62 -0.61 4.89
N LYS A 75 8.31 -1.50 5.61
CA LYS A 75 8.34 -1.43 7.08
C LYS A 75 8.93 -0.11 7.54
N THR A 76 8.38 0.53 8.57
CA THR A 76 8.94 1.76 9.15
C THR A 76 8.94 1.70 10.67
N PRO A 77 9.93 2.31 11.36
CA PRO A 77 9.91 2.45 12.82
C PRO A 77 8.74 3.28 13.34
N ARG A 78 7.95 3.90 12.46
CA ARG A 78 6.72 4.63 12.79
C ARG A 78 5.49 3.73 12.99
N GLU A 79 5.64 2.44 12.71
CA GLU A 79 4.60 1.43 12.89
C GLU A 79 4.93 0.49 14.06
N PRO A 80 3.92 -0.12 14.71
CA PRO A 80 4.12 -1.11 15.77
C PRO A 80 4.57 -2.48 15.20
N LEU A 81 5.75 -2.53 14.56
CA LEU A 81 6.24 -3.70 13.81
C LEU A 81 6.34 -4.99 14.64
N TYR A 82 6.46 -4.89 15.97
CA TYR A 82 6.43 -6.03 16.89
C TYR A 82 5.14 -6.87 16.76
N ARG A 83 4.04 -6.27 16.28
CA ARG A 83 2.77 -6.98 16.05
C ARG A 83 2.84 -7.94 14.88
N LEU A 84 3.72 -7.70 13.90
CA LEU A 84 3.92 -8.61 12.78
C LEU A 84 4.51 -9.94 13.25
N SER A 85 5.45 -9.92 14.19
CA SER A 85 6.06 -11.14 14.74
C SER A 85 5.16 -11.92 15.70
N GLN A 86 4.13 -11.26 16.26
CA GLN A 86 3.14 -11.91 17.12
C GLN A 86 1.98 -12.50 16.33
N SER A 87 1.84 -12.14 15.05
CA SER A 87 0.74 -12.62 14.21
C SER A 87 0.99 -14.05 13.73
N THR A 88 -0.01 -14.92 13.91
CA THR A 88 -0.02 -16.30 13.41
C THR A 88 -0.78 -16.46 12.08
N HIS A 89 -1.36 -15.37 11.56
CA HIS A 89 -2.27 -15.43 10.41
C HIS A 89 -1.73 -14.66 9.21
N ILE A 90 -1.96 -15.18 8.01
CA ILE A 90 -1.87 -14.40 6.77
C ILE A 90 -3.22 -13.71 6.57
N ARG A 91 -3.20 -12.40 6.30
CA ARG A 91 -4.41 -11.60 6.06
C ARG A 91 -4.30 -10.90 4.73
N ILE A 92 -5.34 -11.06 3.91
CA ILE A 92 -5.40 -10.51 2.56
C ILE A 92 -6.76 -9.85 2.40
N LEU A 93 -6.78 -8.61 1.91
CA LEU A 93 -7.98 -7.93 1.46
C LEU A 93 -8.10 -8.14 -0.05
N ILE A 94 -9.20 -8.74 -0.50
CA ILE A 94 -9.44 -9.04 -1.92
C ILE A 94 -10.74 -8.39 -2.36
N PHE A 95 -10.68 -7.66 -3.48
CA PHE A 95 -11.84 -7.22 -4.25
C PHE A 95 -11.86 -8.01 -5.56
N LEU A 96 -13.04 -8.53 -5.91
CA LEU A 96 -13.28 -9.25 -7.16
C LEU A 96 -14.20 -8.40 -8.04
N SER A 97 -13.95 -8.39 -9.35
CA SER A 97 -14.89 -7.80 -10.30
C SER A 97 -16.13 -8.69 -10.45
N ASP A 98 -17.29 -8.09 -10.67
CA ASP A 98 -18.53 -8.83 -10.95
C ASP A 98 -18.40 -9.80 -12.14
N GLN A 99 -17.54 -9.50 -13.11
CA GLN A 99 -17.22 -10.38 -14.24
C GLN A 99 -16.61 -11.73 -13.85
N LEU A 100 -16.12 -11.88 -12.63
CA LEU A 100 -15.52 -13.12 -12.11
C LEU A 100 -16.48 -13.93 -11.23
N LEU A 101 -17.60 -13.31 -10.84
CA LEU A 101 -18.64 -13.89 -10.00
C LEU A 101 -19.86 -14.34 -10.81
N MET A 102 -19.84 -14.11 -12.13
CA MET A 102 -20.77 -14.63 -13.14
C MET A 102 -20.12 -15.77 -13.91
#